data_AF-A0A8T3XEU3-F1
#
_entry.id   AF-A0A8T3XEU3-F1
#
_cell.length_a   1.000
_cell.length_b   1.000
_cell.length_c   1.000
_cell.angle_alpha   90.00
_cell.angle_beta   90.00
_cell.angle_gamma   90.00
#
_symmetry.space_group_name_H-M   'P 1'
#
loop_
_entity.id
_entity.type
_entity.pdbx_description
1 polymer ?
#
loop_
_entity_poly.entity_id
_entity_poly.type
_entity_poly.pdbx_seq_one_letter_code
_entity_poly.pdbx_strand_id
1 'polypeptide(L)'
;MEIKQTNGFSGLVSKVRGLFNNNNDNNSDVQNNKENVLSNNGSVEQPILPWDVRYALSQCEGNFGIDELISLQKPEYCGIGTYLALKALDGNPENQQALLTELVNHFHTERTYRGISSIVLPYLDNMPNVNVQGKKVAQISRIGFDFVDKQFQSIARDIYSNERLPLLLAYAALIGLKLFIEEMPDCATFGIINPKQLEGKPADSLGYLVSRSGTYMDVRPLKQPDLTSSCITLVDDTRKTGGTFSITTTFLEGIVPLCNIKEKYVVRLSKQC
;
A
#
# COMPACT_ATOMS: atom_id res chain seq x y z
N MET A 1 21.46 7.25 -44.55
CA MET A 1 20.39 7.25 -43.53
C MET A 1 20.46 8.59 -42.84
N GLU A 2 19.61 9.51 -43.26
CA GLU A 2 19.68 10.94 -42.94
C GLU A 2 19.11 11.21 -41.54
N ILE A 3 19.85 11.99 -40.76
CA ILE A 3 19.42 12.54 -39.48
C ILE A 3 18.73 13.88 -39.78
N LYS A 4 17.42 13.96 -39.56
CA LYS A 4 16.68 15.24 -39.55
C LYS A 4 16.55 15.74 -38.12
N GLN A 5 17.38 16.74 -37.79
CA GLN A 5 17.14 17.67 -36.69
C GLN A 5 16.00 18.61 -37.08
N THR A 6 15.07 18.87 -36.16
CA THR A 6 14.19 20.03 -36.23
C THR A 6 14.33 20.82 -34.94
N ASN A 7 14.84 22.04 -35.09
CA ASN A 7 14.89 23.09 -34.10
C ASN A 7 13.55 23.84 -34.08
N GLY A 8 13.22 24.39 -32.92
CA GLY A 8 12.46 25.62 -32.82
C GLY A 8 11.27 25.54 -31.88
N PHE A 9 11.40 26.15 -30.70
CA PHE A 9 10.54 27.28 -30.33
C PHE A 9 11.18 28.08 -29.21
N SER A 10 11.58 29.30 -29.56
CA SER A 10 12.03 30.37 -28.67
C SER A 10 10.86 31.30 -28.37
N GLY A 11 10.79 31.78 -27.13
CA GLY A 11 10.20 33.08 -26.81
C GLY A 11 8.99 33.05 -25.89
N LEU A 12 9.19 33.43 -24.64
CA LEU A 12 8.55 34.62 -24.05
C LEU A 12 9.15 34.93 -22.68
N VAL A 13 9.84 36.07 -22.63
CA VAL A 13 10.30 36.77 -21.43
C VAL A 13 9.36 37.95 -21.20
N SER A 14 8.73 38.03 -20.04
CA SER A 14 8.27 39.28 -19.43
C SER A 14 7.96 39.03 -17.95
N LYS A 15 8.84 39.47 -17.04
CA LYS A 15 8.70 40.71 -16.26
C LYS A 15 7.43 40.76 -15.39
N VAL A 16 7.58 40.40 -14.10
CA VAL A 16 6.97 41.14 -12.99
C VAL A 16 8.00 41.22 -11.85
N ARG A 17 8.52 42.43 -11.63
CA ARG A 17 9.29 42.87 -10.47
C ARG A 17 8.53 44.07 -9.91
N GLY A 18 8.30 44.10 -8.61
CA GLY A 18 7.68 45.25 -7.92
C GLY A 18 7.05 44.80 -6.60
N LEU A 19 7.84 44.74 -5.52
CA LEU A 19 7.88 45.76 -4.46
C LEU A 19 6.81 45.50 -3.40
N PHE A 20 7.22 44.99 -2.23
CA PHE A 20 6.96 45.67 -0.95
C PHE A 20 8.09 45.32 0.02
N ASN A 21 8.55 46.38 0.69
CA ASN A 21 9.77 46.48 1.48
C ASN A 21 9.38 46.55 2.96
N ASN A 22 10.20 45.92 3.79
CA ASN A 22 10.65 46.34 5.12
C ASN A 22 9.72 46.39 6.36
N ASN A 23 10.22 45.65 7.36
CA ASN A 23 10.43 45.99 8.77
C ASN A 23 9.23 46.03 9.73
N ASN A 24 9.26 45.13 10.72
CA ASN A 24 9.68 45.53 12.08
C ASN A 24 9.81 44.32 13.00
N ASP A 25 10.96 44.25 13.67
CA ASP A 25 11.13 43.60 14.97
C ASP A 25 10.18 44.26 15.99
N ASN A 26 9.53 43.47 16.83
CA ASN A 26 9.53 43.71 18.28
C ASN A 26 9.01 42.53 19.08
N ASN A 27 9.67 42.38 20.21
CA ASN A 27 9.62 41.33 21.19
C ASN A 27 8.45 41.53 22.18
N SER A 28 8.23 40.50 23.00
CA SER A 28 7.45 40.48 24.25
C SER A 28 5.96 40.81 24.18
N ASP A 29 5.13 39.77 24.26
CA ASP A 29 4.26 39.63 25.44
C ASP A 29 3.82 38.18 25.64
N VAL A 30 4.33 37.61 26.73
CA VAL A 30 3.89 36.35 27.33
C VAL A 30 2.54 36.62 27.97
N GLN A 31 1.44 36.24 27.30
CA GLN A 31 0.15 36.08 27.95
C GLN A 31 -0.23 34.59 27.97
N ASN A 32 -0.13 34.06 29.19
CA ASN A 32 -0.64 32.76 29.62
C ASN A 32 -2.17 32.71 29.44
N ASN A 33 -2.63 32.34 28.25
CA ASN A 33 -3.97 31.78 28.10
C ASN A 33 -3.87 30.26 28.27
N LYS A 34 -4.12 29.79 29.50
CA LYS A 34 -4.58 28.43 29.76
C LYS A 34 -5.97 28.29 29.13
N GLU A 35 -6.01 28.11 27.82
CA GLU A 35 -7.17 27.54 27.17
C GLU A 35 -7.31 26.12 27.68
N ASN A 36 -8.40 25.89 28.41
CA ASN A 36 -8.94 24.57 28.68
C ASN A 36 -9.04 23.82 27.35
N VAL A 37 -8.05 22.97 27.09
CA VAL A 37 -8.15 21.88 26.12
C VAL A 37 -9.17 20.91 26.69
N LEU A 38 -10.45 21.24 26.51
CA LEU A 38 -11.52 20.27 26.46
C LEU A 38 -11.12 19.31 25.35
N SER A 39 -10.65 18.15 25.76
CA SER A 39 -10.48 16.97 24.95
C SER A 39 -11.81 16.68 24.27
N ASN A 40 -12.00 17.24 23.09
CA ASN A 40 -12.96 16.74 22.11
C ASN A 40 -12.48 15.34 21.72
N ASN A 41 -12.82 14.36 22.54
CA ASN A 41 -12.93 12.97 22.15
C ASN A 41 -14.13 12.85 21.20
N GLY A 42 -14.07 13.57 20.07
CA GLY A 42 -14.95 13.30 18.94
C GLY A 42 -14.60 11.91 18.48
N SER A 43 -15.40 10.93 18.88
CA SER A 43 -15.37 9.60 18.29
C SER A 43 -15.58 9.79 16.80
N VAL A 44 -14.51 9.74 16.02
CA VAL A 44 -14.60 9.69 14.56
C VAL A 44 -15.44 8.45 14.26
N GLU A 45 -16.67 8.67 13.78
CA GLU A 45 -17.56 7.57 13.45
C GLU A 45 -16.89 6.72 12.36
N GLN A 46 -16.73 5.42 12.66
CA GLN A 46 -16.18 4.47 11.70
C GLN A 46 -17.14 4.38 10.51
N PRO A 47 -16.63 4.48 9.27
CA PRO A 47 -17.47 4.42 8.08
C PRO A 47 -18.13 3.03 7.98
N ILE A 48 -19.45 3.02 7.79
CA ILE A 48 -20.22 1.78 7.72
C ILE A 48 -20.11 1.19 6.31
N LEU A 49 -19.55 -0.02 6.20
CA LEU A 49 -19.42 -0.76 4.93
C LEU A 49 -20.70 -0.73 4.07
N PRO A 50 -20.59 -0.66 2.73
CA PRO A 50 -21.74 -0.70 1.82
C PRO A 50 -22.65 -1.90 2.06
N TRP A 51 -23.94 -1.77 1.74
CA TRP A 51 -24.92 -2.84 2.00
C TRP A 51 -24.54 -4.15 1.28
N ASP A 52 -24.16 -4.09 0.00
CA ASP A 52 -23.79 -5.28 -0.79
C ASP A 52 -22.58 -6.00 -0.18
N VAL A 53 -21.59 -5.24 0.29
CA VAL A 53 -20.43 -5.78 1.00
C VAL A 53 -20.84 -6.48 2.30
N ARG A 54 -21.72 -5.87 3.10
CA ARG A 54 -22.22 -6.49 4.34
C ARG A 54 -23.05 -7.75 4.04
N TYR A 55 -23.84 -7.71 2.97
CA TYR A 55 -24.60 -8.85 2.49
C TYR A 55 -23.65 -9.99 2.09
N ALA A 56 -22.67 -9.74 1.24
CA ALA A 56 -21.66 -10.71 0.83
C ALA A 56 -20.90 -11.32 2.02
N LEU A 57 -20.52 -10.50 3.01
CA LEU A 57 -19.86 -10.97 4.23
C LEU A 57 -20.73 -11.89 5.09
N SER A 58 -22.04 -11.67 5.12
CA SER A 58 -22.96 -12.43 5.99
C SER A 58 -23.61 -13.63 5.31
N GLN A 59 -23.95 -13.52 4.02
CA GLN A 59 -24.74 -14.51 3.28
C GLN A 59 -23.94 -15.26 2.21
N CYS A 60 -22.83 -14.69 1.72
CA CYS A 60 -22.03 -15.27 0.64
C CYS A 60 -20.65 -15.76 1.12
N GLU A 61 -20.52 -16.04 2.42
CA GLU A 61 -19.26 -16.43 3.06
C GLU A 61 -18.10 -15.44 2.83
N GLY A 62 -18.40 -14.18 2.55
CA GLY A 62 -17.41 -13.16 2.19
C GLY A 62 -16.78 -13.37 0.82
N ASN A 63 -17.52 -13.92 -0.14
CA ASN A 63 -17.19 -13.92 -1.56
C ASN A 63 -17.74 -12.64 -2.20
N PHE A 64 -16.88 -11.92 -2.92
CA PHE A 64 -17.15 -10.60 -3.48
C PHE A 64 -17.19 -10.71 -5.01
N GLY A 65 -18.29 -10.31 -5.61
CA GLY A 65 -18.44 -10.10 -7.04
C GLY A 65 -18.05 -8.68 -7.45
N ILE A 66 -18.32 -8.35 -8.71
CA ILE A 66 -17.91 -7.07 -9.31
C ILE A 66 -18.52 -5.87 -8.59
N ASP A 67 -19.81 -5.95 -8.24
CA ASP A 67 -20.54 -4.85 -7.62
C ASP A 67 -19.98 -4.52 -6.24
N GLU A 68 -19.65 -5.54 -5.43
CA GLU A 68 -19.04 -5.30 -4.13
C GLU A 68 -17.64 -4.71 -4.27
N LEU A 69 -16.84 -5.17 -5.25
CA LEU A 69 -15.51 -4.60 -5.51
C LEU A 69 -15.60 -3.12 -5.91
N ILE A 70 -16.54 -2.75 -6.77
CA ILE A 70 -16.78 -1.37 -7.20
C ILE A 70 -17.21 -0.52 -6.00
N SER A 71 -18.11 -1.03 -5.15
CA SER A 71 -18.62 -0.30 -3.98
C SER A 71 -17.53 0.06 -2.96
N LEU A 72 -16.43 -0.71 -2.94
CA LEU A 72 -15.27 -0.52 -2.07
C LEU A 72 -14.21 0.43 -2.66
N GLN A 73 -14.35 0.88 -3.91
CA GLN A 73 -13.47 1.88 -4.53
C GLN A 73 -13.83 3.31 -4.11
N LYS A 74 -14.15 3.50 -2.82
CA LYS A 74 -14.39 4.81 -2.21
C LYS A 74 -13.22 5.16 -1.28
N PRO A 75 -12.86 6.45 -1.13
CA PRO A 75 -11.69 6.85 -0.34
C PRO A 75 -11.62 6.24 1.06
N GLU A 76 -12.76 6.10 1.74
CA GLU A 76 -12.88 5.55 3.09
C GLU A 76 -12.66 4.02 3.20
N TYR A 77 -12.77 3.27 2.09
CA TYR A 77 -12.55 1.81 2.05
C TYR A 77 -11.38 1.42 1.15
N CYS A 78 -10.68 2.40 0.60
CA CYS A 78 -9.82 2.20 -0.55
C CYS A 78 -8.67 1.23 -0.29
N GLY A 79 -8.08 1.19 0.92
CA GLY A 79 -7.06 0.19 1.24
C GLY A 79 -7.57 -1.25 1.03
N ILE A 80 -8.82 -1.53 1.41
CA ILE A 80 -9.47 -2.82 1.18
C ILE A 80 -9.88 -2.98 -0.28
N GLY A 81 -10.43 -1.94 -0.90
CA GLY A 81 -10.80 -1.93 -2.32
C GLY A 81 -9.61 -2.29 -3.22
N THR A 82 -8.46 -1.66 -2.98
CA THR A 82 -7.19 -1.95 -3.67
C THR A 82 -6.71 -3.37 -3.42
N TYR A 83 -6.75 -3.84 -2.18
CA TYR A 83 -6.40 -5.23 -1.84
C TYR A 83 -7.24 -6.24 -2.63
N LEU A 84 -8.57 -6.06 -2.66
CA LEU A 84 -9.45 -7.00 -3.34
C LEU A 84 -9.33 -6.91 -4.86
N ALA A 85 -9.12 -5.72 -5.42
CA ALA A 85 -8.92 -5.56 -6.86
C ALA A 85 -7.62 -6.24 -7.33
N LEU A 86 -6.51 -6.05 -6.60
CA LEU A 86 -5.27 -6.79 -6.89
C LEU A 86 -5.47 -8.29 -6.75
N LYS A 87 -6.23 -8.74 -5.74
CA LYS A 87 -6.56 -10.16 -5.55
C LYS A 87 -7.46 -10.73 -6.65
N ALA A 88 -8.37 -9.94 -7.22
CA ALA A 88 -9.17 -10.35 -8.38
C ALA A 88 -8.29 -10.70 -9.57
N LEU A 89 -7.19 -9.96 -9.75
CA LEU A 89 -6.25 -10.09 -10.85
C LEU A 89 -5.16 -11.16 -10.62
N ASP A 90 -5.24 -12.00 -9.58
CA ASP A 90 -4.24 -13.05 -9.28
C ASP A 90 -4.03 -14.02 -10.48
N GLY A 91 -5.04 -14.20 -11.32
CA GLY A 91 -4.97 -15.00 -12.55
C GLY A 91 -4.45 -14.25 -13.79
N ASN A 92 -4.15 -12.96 -13.69
CA ASN A 92 -3.63 -12.12 -14.78
C ASN A 92 -2.47 -11.23 -14.27
N PRO A 93 -1.24 -11.77 -14.21
CA PRO A 93 -0.08 -11.07 -13.66
C PRO A 93 0.27 -9.76 -14.38
N GLU A 94 0.06 -9.69 -15.70
CA GLU A 94 0.34 -8.48 -16.48
C GLU A 94 -0.57 -7.33 -16.05
N ASN A 95 -1.89 -7.58 -15.98
CA ASN A 95 -2.85 -6.59 -15.49
C ASN A 95 -2.63 -6.26 -14.01
N GLN A 96 -2.27 -7.25 -13.18
CA GLN A 96 -1.96 -7.01 -11.78
C GLN A 96 -0.73 -6.09 -11.61
N GLN A 97 0.33 -6.31 -12.40
CA GLN A 97 1.52 -5.46 -12.40
C GLN A 97 1.21 -4.05 -12.90
N ALA A 98 0.44 -3.92 -13.97
CA ALA A 98 0.05 -2.62 -14.53
C ALA A 98 -0.78 -1.81 -13.51
N LEU A 99 -1.80 -2.44 -12.90
CA LEU A 99 -2.59 -1.82 -11.85
C LEU A 99 -1.72 -1.41 -10.66
N LEU A 100 -0.82 -2.30 -10.20
CA LEU A 100 0.08 -2.00 -9.10
C LEU A 100 0.98 -0.81 -9.43
N THR A 101 1.51 -0.72 -10.65
CA THR A 101 2.31 0.42 -11.14
C THR A 101 1.54 1.74 -11.05
N GLU A 102 0.29 1.76 -11.51
CA GLU A 102 -0.53 2.98 -11.46
C GLU A 102 -0.85 3.38 -10.02
N LEU A 103 -1.20 2.42 -9.17
CA LEU A 103 -1.47 2.65 -7.75
C LEU A 103 -0.25 3.21 -7.03
N VAL A 104 0.95 2.63 -7.23
CA VAL A 104 2.14 3.12 -6.51
C VAL A 104 2.52 4.54 -6.94
N ASN A 105 2.40 4.86 -8.23
CA ASN A 105 2.68 6.20 -8.74
C ASN A 105 1.64 7.22 -8.24
N HIS A 106 0.36 6.83 -8.17
CA HIS A 106 -0.68 7.68 -7.59
C HIS A 106 -0.40 7.96 -6.12
N PHE A 107 -0.13 6.94 -5.30
CA PHE A 107 0.14 7.14 -3.88
C PHE A 107 1.42 7.94 -3.63
N HIS A 108 2.43 7.77 -4.47
CA HIS A 108 3.66 8.55 -4.39
C HIS A 108 3.42 10.05 -4.67
N THR A 109 2.62 10.35 -5.70
CA THR A 109 2.39 11.72 -6.18
C THR A 109 1.33 12.44 -5.36
N GLU A 110 0.16 11.83 -5.20
CA GLU A 110 -1.04 12.47 -4.64
C GLU A 110 -1.20 12.22 -3.14
N ARG A 111 -0.52 11.20 -2.58
CA ARG A 111 -0.56 10.84 -1.15
C ARG A 111 -1.99 10.70 -0.60
N THR A 112 -2.91 10.22 -1.43
CA THR A 112 -4.33 10.16 -1.12
C THR A 112 -4.97 8.91 -1.69
N TYR A 113 -6.15 8.58 -1.17
CA TYR A 113 -7.03 7.56 -1.74
C TYR A 113 -8.05 8.14 -2.73
N ARG A 114 -8.12 9.47 -2.83
CA ARG A 114 -9.01 10.15 -3.77
C ARG A 114 -8.55 9.92 -5.22
N GLY A 115 -9.46 9.43 -6.07
CA GLY A 115 -9.16 9.18 -7.48
C GLY A 115 -8.63 7.76 -7.76
N ILE A 116 -8.50 6.90 -6.75
CA ILE A 116 -8.13 5.49 -6.98
C ILE A 116 -9.20 4.74 -7.77
N SER A 117 -10.48 5.12 -7.66
CA SER A 117 -11.54 4.50 -8.47
C SER A 117 -11.29 4.61 -9.97
N SER A 118 -10.82 5.76 -10.47
CA SER A 118 -10.50 5.90 -11.90
C SER A 118 -9.30 5.06 -12.34
N ILE A 119 -8.45 4.64 -11.41
CA ILE A 119 -7.33 3.72 -11.68
C ILE A 119 -7.82 2.27 -11.65
N VAL A 120 -8.63 1.89 -10.65
CA VAL A 120 -9.00 0.48 -10.42
C VAL A 120 -10.11 0.00 -11.35
N LEU A 121 -11.14 0.81 -11.60
CA LEU A 121 -12.34 0.39 -12.33
C LEU A 121 -12.06 -0.14 -13.75
N PRO A 122 -11.18 0.50 -14.57
CA PRO A 122 -10.86 -0.01 -15.90
C PRO A 122 -10.31 -1.45 -15.92
N TYR A 123 -9.64 -1.88 -14.84
CA TYR A 123 -9.13 -3.24 -14.71
C TYR A 123 -10.21 -4.24 -14.30
N LEU A 124 -11.22 -3.78 -13.55
CA LEU A 124 -12.32 -4.62 -13.08
C LEU A 124 -13.42 -4.80 -14.13
N ASP A 125 -13.67 -3.79 -14.98
CA ASP A 125 -14.72 -3.81 -16.00
C ASP A 125 -14.59 -4.98 -16.99
N ASN A 126 -13.37 -5.52 -17.15
CA ASN A 126 -13.06 -6.64 -18.04
C ASN A 126 -13.21 -8.02 -17.36
N MET A 127 -13.80 -8.11 -16.17
CA MET A 127 -13.87 -9.35 -15.37
C MET A 127 -15.31 -9.80 -15.08
N PRO A 128 -16.02 -10.40 -16.06
CA PRO A 128 -17.45 -10.71 -15.94
C PRO A 128 -17.80 -11.80 -14.91
N ASN A 129 -16.82 -12.61 -14.47
CA ASN A 129 -17.02 -13.69 -13.50
C ASN A 129 -16.10 -13.55 -12.27
N VAL A 130 -15.81 -12.30 -11.87
CA VAL A 130 -14.96 -12.07 -10.71
C VAL A 130 -15.63 -12.61 -9.44
N ASN A 131 -14.89 -13.40 -8.68
CA ASN A 131 -15.31 -13.87 -7.37
C ASN A 131 -14.07 -13.93 -6.47
N VAL A 132 -13.99 -13.01 -5.51
CA VAL A 132 -12.83 -12.87 -4.63
C VAL A 132 -13.22 -13.12 -3.19
N GLN A 133 -12.52 -14.06 -2.55
CA GLN A 133 -12.68 -14.29 -1.13
C GLN A 133 -12.11 -13.12 -0.30
N GLY A 134 -12.97 -12.36 0.38
CA GLY A 134 -12.65 -11.16 1.14
C GLY A 134 -12.96 -11.23 2.64
N LYS A 135 -12.92 -12.40 3.31
CA LYS A 135 -13.20 -12.51 4.77
C LYS A 135 -12.40 -11.52 5.65
N LYS A 136 -11.25 -11.06 5.16
CA LYS A 136 -10.41 -10.04 5.80
C LYS A 136 -11.07 -8.67 5.93
N VAL A 137 -12.02 -8.33 5.04
CA VAL A 137 -12.80 -7.08 5.13
C VAL A 137 -13.57 -7.01 6.45
N ALA A 138 -14.22 -8.11 6.86
CA ALA A 138 -14.93 -8.17 8.13
C ALA A 138 -13.99 -8.01 9.34
N GLN A 139 -12.77 -8.55 9.25
CA GLN A 139 -11.79 -8.44 10.33
C GLN A 139 -11.34 -6.99 10.52
N ILE A 140 -10.98 -6.32 9.41
CA ILE A 140 -10.53 -4.93 9.45
C ILE A 140 -11.66 -4.01 9.88
N SER A 141 -12.88 -4.21 9.37
CA SER A 141 -14.04 -3.40 9.78
C SER A 141 -14.35 -3.51 11.28
N ARG A 142 -14.11 -4.66 11.91
CA ARG A 142 -14.29 -4.83 13.37
C ARG A 142 -13.19 -4.16 14.19
N ILE A 143 -11.96 -4.16 13.68
CA ILE A 143 -10.79 -3.58 14.35
C ILE A 143 -10.78 -2.05 14.20
N GLY A 144 -11.24 -1.58 13.03
CA GLY A 144 -11.34 -0.20 12.63
C GLY A 144 -10.25 0.20 11.64
N PHE A 145 -10.66 0.91 10.57
CA PHE A 145 -9.76 1.27 9.46
C PHE A 145 -8.62 2.17 9.94
N ASP A 146 -8.93 3.24 10.67
CA ASP A 146 -7.93 4.17 11.23
C ASP A 146 -6.87 3.49 12.11
N PHE A 147 -7.29 2.47 12.87
CA PHE A 147 -6.35 1.73 13.70
C PHE A 147 -5.39 0.93 12.83
N VAL A 148 -5.91 0.20 11.84
CA VAL A 148 -5.10 -0.58 10.89
C VAL A 148 -4.12 0.32 10.13
N ASP A 149 -4.57 1.51 9.68
CA ASP A 149 -3.71 2.47 9.00
C ASP A 149 -2.59 2.99 9.91
N LYS A 150 -2.91 3.41 11.14
CA LYS A 150 -1.87 3.86 12.10
C LYS A 150 -0.84 2.77 12.37
N GLN A 151 -1.27 1.51 12.46
CA GLN A 151 -0.38 0.38 12.69
C GLN A 151 0.52 0.12 11.48
N PHE A 152 -0.02 0.11 10.27
CA PHE A 152 0.80 -0.03 9.05
C PHE A 152 1.80 1.11 8.89
N GLN A 153 1.38 2.36 9.14
CA GLN A 153 2.26 3.52 9.08
C GLN A 153 3.40 3.42 10.10
N SER A 154 3.09 3.02 11.34
CA SER A 154 4.10 2.78 12.37
C SER A 154 5.09 1.68 11.98
N ILE A 155 4.62 0.60 11.35
CA ILE A 155 5.48 -0.49 10.88
C ILE A 155 6.39 0.00 9.74
N ALA A 156 5.85 0.71 8.75
CA ALA A 156 6.63 1.23 7.63
C ALA A 156 7.77 2.15 8.11
N ARG A 157 7.46 3.10 9.00
CA ARG A 157 8.46 3.98 9.63
C ARG A 157 9.57 3.21 10.34
N ASP A 158 9.21 2.24 11.18
CA ASP A 158 10.18 1.45 11.92
C ASP A 158 11.09 0.66 10.98
N ILE A 159 10.55 0.07 9.91
CA ILE A 159 11.34 -0.73 8.97
C ILE A 159 12.33 0.14 8.21
N TYR A 160 11.88 1.25 7.61
CA TYR A 160 12.75 2.13 6.82
C TYR A 160 13.80 2.85 7.66
N SER A 161 13.55 3.06 8.97
CA SER A 161 14.55 3.63 9.89
C SER A 161 15.68 2.64 10.26
N ASN A 162 15.51 1.35 9.98
CA ASN A 162 16.43 0.28 10.41
C ASN A 162 17.15 -0.41 9.24
N GLU A 163 17.14 0.18 8.03
CA GLU A 163 17.79 -0.34 6.81
C GLU A 163 17.41 -1.81 6.47
N ARG A 164 16.16 -2.22 6.71
CA ARG A 164 15.69 -3.57 6.38
C ARG A 164 14.86 -3.56 5.11
N LEU A 165 15.01 -4.60 4.29
CA LEU A 165 14.13 -4.82 3.15
C LEU A 165 12.73 -5.23 3.67
N PRO A 166 11.68 -4.43 3.47
CA PRO A 166 10.32 -4.83 3.79
C PRO A 166 9.83 -5.81 2.72
N LEU A 167 9.26 -6.95 3.13
CA LEU A 167 8.57 -7.89 2.27
C LEU A 167 7.12 -8.03 2.75
N LEU A 168 6.19 -7.46 1.99
CA LEU A 168 4.76 -7.49 2.24
C LEU A 168 4.19 -8.83 1.76
N LEU A 169 3.60 -9.63 2.64
CA LEU A 169 2.91 -10.85 2.23
C LEU A 169 1.61 -10.49 1.50
N ALA A 170 1.47 -11.02 0.28
CA ALA A 170 0.47 -10.57 -0.66
C ALA A 170 -0.95 -10.65 -0.14
N TYR A 171 -1.69 -9.69 -0.68
CA TYR A 171 -3.06 -9.29 -0.45
C TYR A 171 -3.31 -8.75 0.96
N ALA A 172 -2.94 -9.47 2.00
CA ALA A 172 -3.12 -9.02 3.39
C ALA A 172 -2.41 -7.69 3.69
N ALA A 173 -1.12 -7.60 3.37
CA ALA A 173 -0.34 -6.41 3.65
C ALA A 173 -0.60 -5.26 2.64
N LEU A 174 -1.29 -5.54 1.52
CA LEU A 174 -1.60 -4.53 0.49
C LEU A 174 -2.65 -3.51 0.92
N ILE A 175 -3.39 -3.79 2.00
CA ILE A 175 -4.25 -2.78 2.63
C ILE A 175 -3.43 -1.55 3.06
N GLY A 176 -2.21 -1.77 3.55
CA GLY A 176 -1.27 -0.73 3.94
C GLY A 176 -0.38 -0.20 2.81
N LEU A 177 -0.62 -0.56 1.54
CA LEU A 177 0.28 -0.25 0.42
C LEU A 177 0.63 1.24 0.36
N LYS A 178 -0.38 2.12 0.41
CA LYS A 178 -0.22 3.57 0.43
C LYS A 178 0.77 4.01 1.51
N LEU A 179 0.64 3.46 2.72
CA LEU A 179 1.43 3.88 3.88
C LEU A 179 2.89 3.45 3.77
N PHE A 180 3.16 2.30 3.16
CA PHE A 180 4.53 1.94 2.82
C PHE A 180 5.15 2.92 1.82
N ILE A 181 4.39 3.32 0.80
CA ILE A 181 4.87 4.27 -0.23
C ILE A 181 5.11 5.66 0.34
N GLU A 182 4.23 6.15 1.22
CA GLU A 182 4.37 7.48 1.85
C GLU A 182 5.60 7.59 2.75
N GLU A 183 5.95 6.50 3.43
CA GLU A 183 7.10 6.44 4.36
C GLU A 183 8.39 5.97 3.66
N MET A 184 8.33 5.57 2.39
CA MET A 184 9.46 5.04 1.63
C MET A 184 10.49 6.15 1.33
N PRO A 185 11.74 6.05 1.81
CA PRO A 185 12.76 7.03 1.49
C PRO A 185 13.20 6.93 0.03
N ASP A 186 13.92 7.94 -0.47
CA ASP A 186 14.50 7.86 -1.80
C ASP A 186 15.50 6.70 -1.91
N CYS A 187 15.59 6.10 -3.09
CA CYS A 187 16.41 4.90 -3.37
C CYS A 187 16.05 3.63 -2.57
N ALA A 188 14.98 3.63 -1.76
CA ALA A 188 14.52 2.42 -1.10
C ALA A 188 13.79 1.47 -2.06
N THR A 189 13.59 0.24 -1.58
CA THR A 189 12.76 -0.77 -2.21
C THR A 189 11.90 -1.49 -1.17
N PHE A 190 10.82 -2.11 -1.61
CA PHE A 190 10.11 -3.14 -0.85
C PHE A 190 9.58 -4.22 -1.79
N GLY A 191 9.49 -5.45 -1.30
CA GLY A 191 8.90 -6.55 -2.04
C GLY A 191 7.45 -6.80 -1.62
N ILE A 192 6.66 -7.30 -2.56
CA ILE A 192 5.36 -7.93 -2.32
C ILE A 192 5.54 -9.39 -2.72
N ILE A 193 5.46 -10.30 -1.75
CA ILE A 193 5.60 -11.74 -2.00
C ILE A 193 4.22 -12.34 -2.20
N ASN A 194 4.00 -13.05 -3.31
CA ASN A 194 2.80 -13.88 -3.49
C ASN A 194 3.09 -15.33 -3.09
N PRO A 195 2.57 -15.82 -1.94
CA PRO A 195 2.89 -17.16 -1.45
C PRO A 195 2.51 -18.29 -2.43
N LYS A 196 1.46 -18.10 -3.24
CA LYS A 196 1.07 -19.08 -4.26
C LYS A 196 2.16 -19.26 -5.33
N GLN A 197 2.92 -18.20 -5.60
CA GLN A 197 4.03 -18.25 -6.55
C GLN A 197 5.27 -18.93 -5.94
N LEU A 198 5.31 -19.16 -4.63
CA LEU A 198 6.39 -19.90 -3.96
C LEU A 198 6.20 -21.42 -4.04
N GLU A 199 4.97 -21.88 -4.29
CA GLU A 199 4.61 -23.32 -4.30
C GLU A 199 5.05 -24.05 -5.60
N GLY A 200 5.71 -23.35 -6.54
CA GLY A 200 6.18 -23.88 -7.83
C GLY A 200 7.71 -23.87 -8.01
N LYS A 201 8.24 -24.85 -8.78
CA LYS A 201 9.65 -24.92 -9.23
C LYS A 201 10.02 -23.71 -10.11
N PRO A 202 11.32 -23.38 -10.19
CA PRO A 202 11.80 -22.04 -9.80
C PRO A 202 10.90 -20.98 -10.42
N ALA A 203 10.06 -20.36 -9.61
CA ALA A 203 9.15 -19.34 -10.10
C ALA A 203 9.97 -18.19 -10.71
N ASP A 204 9.67 -17.86 -11.97
CA ASP A 204 10.27 -16.70 -12.67
C ASP A 204 10.01 -15.38 -11.92
N SER A 205 9.03 -15.40 -11.01
CA SER A 205 8.68 -14.32 -10.11
C SER A 205 8.21 -14.83 -8.75
N LEU A 206 8.62 -14.15 -7.69
CA LEU A 206 8.18 -14.34 -6.31
C LEU A 206 7.05 -13.37 -5.93
N GLY A 207 6.70 -12.48 -6.85
CA GLY A 207 5.73 -11.39 -6.67
C GLY A 207 6.22 -10.11 -7.35
N TYR A 208 6.25 -8.99 -6.63
CA TYR A 208 6.60 -7.69 -7.19
C TYR A 208 7.65 -6.98 -6.34
N LEU A 209 8.61 -6.34 -7.00
CA LEU A 209 9.54 -5.41 -6.37
C LEU A 209 9.09 -4.00 -6.72
N VAL A 210 8.88 -3.19 -5.68
CA VAL A 210 8.61 -1.76 -5.80
C VAL A 210 9.88 -1.00 -5.44
N SER A 211 10.31 -0.10 -6.31
CA SER A 211 11.51 0.73 -6.08
C SER A 211 11.22 2.20 -6.32
N ARG A 212 11.92 3.06 -5.58
CA ARG A 212 11.81 4.51 -5.70
C ARG A 212 13.11 5.09 -6.22
N SER A 213 13.02 5.98 -7.21
CA SER A 213 14.14 6.77 -7.70
C SER A 213 13.67 8.21 -7.95
N GLY A 214 13.97 9.11 -7.03
CA GLY A 214 13.52 10.49 -7.04
C GLY A 214 12.00 10.60 -6.98
N THR A 215 11.40 11.05 -8.09
CA THR A 215 9.97 11.25 -8.29
C THR A 215 9.29 10.09 -9.01
N TYR A 216 10.03 9.02 -9.32
CA TYR A 216 9.53 7.88 -10.08
C TYR A 216 9.47 6.63 -9.21
N MET A 217 8.36 5.89 -9.35
CA MET A 217 8.17 4.58 -8.74
C MET A 217 8.13 3.51 -9.84
N ASP A 218 8.95 2.47 -9.68
CA ASP A 218 8.98 1.32 -10.58
C ASP A 218 8.37 0.09 -9.91
N VAL A 219 7.64 -0.71 -10.68
CA VAL A 219 7.13 -2.02 -10.27
C VAL A 219 7.52 -3.06 -11.29
N ARG A 220 8.30 -4.05 -10.85
CA ARG A 220 8.77 -5.15 -11.69
C ARG A 220 8.61 -6.49 -10.99
N PRO A 221 8.67 -7.63 -11.71
CA PRO A 221 8.70 -8.93 -11.09
C PRO A 221 9.84 -9.03 -10.06
N LEU A 222 9.51 -9.52 -8.86
CA LEU A 222 10.49 -9.81 -7.81
C LEU A 222 11.17 -11.14 -8.14
N LYS A 223 12.49 -11.13 -8.29
CA LYS A 223 13.27 -12.34 -8.59
C LYS A 223 14.15 -12.70 -7.39
N GLN A 224 14.54 -13.96 -7.29
CA GLN A 224 15.45 -14.42 -6.24
C GLN A 224 16.73 -13.56 -6.12
N PRO A 225 17.40 -13.11 -7.21
CA PRO A 225 18.58 -12.26 -7.11
C PRO A 225 18.33 -10.87 -6.49
N ASP A 226 17.08 -10.43 -6.35
CA ASP A 226 16.74 -9.16 -5.70
C ASP A 226 16.77 -9.28 -4.16
N LEU A 227 16.76 -10.50 -3.64
CA LEU A 227 16.77 -10.79 -2.21
C LEU A 227 18.20 -10.89 -1.70
N THR A 228 18.97 -9.81 -1.86
CA THR A 228 20.38 -9.75 -1.44
C THR A 228 20.57 -9.29 0.01
N SER A 229 19.50 -8.81 0.66
CA SER A 229 19.57 -8.29 2.02
C SER A 229 19.77 -9.42 3.03
N SER A 230 20.77 -9.26 3.91
CA SER A 230 20.95 -10.14 5.07
C SER A 230 19.91 -9.89 6.16
N CYS A 231 19.15 -8.78 6.08
CA CYS A 231 18.07 -8.46 7.01
C CYS A 231 16.78 -8.15 6.27
N ILE A 232 15.80 -9.04 6.44
CA ILE A 232 14.49 -8.97 5.82
C ILE A 232 13.45 -8.78 6.92
N THR A 233 12.47 -7.91 6.68
CA THR A 233 11.27 -7.84 7.54
C THR A 233 10.05 -8.30 6.77
N LEU A 234 9.49 -9.44 7.17
CA LEU A 234 8.20 -9.91 6.67
C LEU A 234 7.07 -9.17 7.39
N VAL A 235 6.18 -8.61 6.59
CA VAL A 235 5.00 -7.86 7.08
C VAL A 235 3.75 -8.59 6.66
N ASP A 236 2.90 -8.88 7.64
CA ASP A 236 1.55 -9.40 7.44
C ASP A 236 0.55 -8.57 8.26
N ASP A 237 -0.73 -8.68 7.96
CA ASP A 237 -1.76 -7.92 8.68
C ASP A 237 -2.11 -8.56 10.04
N THR A 238 -2.05 -9.88 10.13
CA THR A 238 -2.49 -10.63 11.31
C THR A 238 -1.51 -11.72 11.62
N ARG A 239 -1.18 -11.88 12.90
CA ARG A 239 -0.42 -13.04 13.36
C ARG A 239 -1.29 -14.29 13.33
N LYS A 240 -1.49 -14.88 12.15
CA LYS A 240 -1.97 -16.26 12.03
C LYS A 240 -0.75 -17.18 12.03
N THR A 241 -0.75 -18.17 12.92
CA THR A 241 0.18 -19.31 12.91
C THR A 241 -0.10 -20.24 11.72
N GLY A 242 -0.27 -19.68 10.52
CA GLY A 242 -0.71 -20.38 9.32
C GLY A 242 0.45 -20.86 8.46
N GLY A 243 0.13 -21.79 7.55
CA GLY A 243 1.08 -22.35 6.58
C GLY A 243 1.73 -21.29 5.67
N THR A 244 0.99 -20.23 5.29
CA THR A 244 1.49 -19.18 4.38
C THR A 244 2.76 -18.50 4.87
N PHE A 245 2.81 -18.14 6.15
CA PHE A 245 3.98 -17.52 6.74
C PHE A 245 5.14 -18.51 6.81
N SER A 246 4.87 -19.74 7.28
CA SER A 246 5.87 -20.81 7.37
C SER A 246 6.46 -21.19 6.01
N ILE A 247 5.64 -21.24 4.95
CA ILE A 247 6.08 -21.51 3.59
C ILE A 247 7.01 -20.39 3.12
N THR A 248 6.63 -19.15 3.37
CA THR A 248 7.43 -17.99 2.94
C THR A 248 8.77 -17.92 3.68
N THR A 249 8.79 -18.11 5.00
CA THR A 249 10.04 -18.12 5.77
C THR A 249 10.94 -19.27 5.34
N THR A 250 10.40 -20.49 5.22
CA THR A 250 11.16 -21.67 4.80
C THR A 250 11.77 -21.46 3.40
N PHE A 251 11.00 -20.88 2.49
CA PHE A 251 11.48 -20.53 1.16
C PHE A 251 12.64 -19.52 1.24
N LEU A 252 12.46 -18.41 1.96
CA LEU A 252 13.46 -17.34 2.08
C LEU A 252 14.76 -17.83 2.74
N GLU A 253 14.67 -18.65 3.79
CA GLU A 253 15.82 -19.27 4.44
C GLU A 253 16.59 -20.20 3.49
N GLY A 254 15.88 -20.87 2.57
CA GLY A 254 16.49 -21.74 1.56
C GLY A 254 17.24 -20.99 0.46
N ILE A 255 16.82 -19.76 0.12
CA ILE A 255 17.41 -18.98 -0.97
C ILE A 255 18.37 -17.88 -0.53
N VAL A 256 18.26 -17.40 0.71
CA VAL A 256 19.16 -16.42 1.33
C VAL A 256 19.76 -17.02 2.61
N PRO A 257 20.82 -17.84 2.50
CA PRO A 257 21.46 -18.45 3.66
C PRO A 257 21.90 -17.36 4.66
N LEU A 258 21.64 -17.59 5.95
CA LEU A 258 21.96 -16.65 7.04
C LEU A 258 21.12 -15.35 7.07
N CYS A 259 20.01 -15.29 6.33
CA CYS A 259 19.09 -14.16 6.43
C CYS A 259 18.46 -14.05 7.83
N ASN A 260 18.59 -12.88 8.46
CA ASN A 260 17.86 -12.53 9.66
C ASN A 260 16.46 -12.03 9.28
N ILE A 261 15.47 -12.91 9.38
CA ILE A 261 14.06 -12.60 9.09
C ILE A 261 13.39 -12.10 10.38
N LYS A 262 12.89 -10.86 10.35
CA LYS A 262 12.04 -10.30 11.41
C LYS A 262 10.59 -10.29 10.96
N GLU A 263 9.69 -10.53 11.91
CA GLU A 263 8.25 -10.55 11.66
C GLU A 263 7.59 -9.30 12.23
N LYS A 264 6.73 -8.66 11.45
CA LYS A 264 5.87 -7.56 11.89
C LYS A 264 4.43 -7.86 11.51
N TYR A 265 3.53 -7.61 12.46
CA TYR A 265 2.10 -7.84 12.32
C TYR A 265 1.35 -6.58 12.69
N VAL A 266 0.39 -6.16 11.86
CA VAL A 266 -0.48 -5.00 12.15
C VAL A 266 -1.33 -5.29 13.39
N VAL A 267 -1.92 -6.49 13.45
CA VAL A 267 -2.81 -6.93 14.51
C VAL A 267 -2.26 -8.22 15.12
N ARG A 268 -1.99 -8.16 16.41
CA ARG A 268 -1.76 -9.36 17.23
C ARG A 268 -3.10 -9.87 17.73
N LEU A 269 -3.69 -10.80 17.01
CA LEU A 269 -4.79 -11.58 17.56
C LEU A 269 -4.19 -12.43 18.69
N SER A 270 -4.51 -12.13 19.94
CA SER A 270 -4.28 -13.08 21.03
C SER A 270 -4.99 -14.37 20.63
N LYS A 271 -4.33 -15.53 20.78
CA LYS A 271 -4.99 -16.82 20.67
C LYS A 271 -6.18 -16.81 21.63
N GLN A 272 -7.37 -16.47 21.14
CA GLN A 272 -8.60 -16.79 21.81
C GLN A 272 -8.90 -18.23 21.42
N CYS A 273 -9.05 -19.02 22.48
CA CYS A 273 -9.21 -20.47 22.55
C CYS A 273 -10.09 -21.07 21.46
#